data_AF-A0A2M7Z0M0-F1
#
_entry.id   AF-A0A2M7Z0M0-F1
#
_cell.length_a   1.000
_cell.length_b   1.000
_cell.length_c   1.000
_cell.angle_alpha   90.00
_cell.angle_beta   90.00
_cell.angle_gamma   90.00
#
_symmetry.space_group_name_H-M   'P 1'
#
loop_
_entity.id
_entity.type
_entity.pdbx_description
1 polymer ?
#
loop_
_entity_poly.entity_id
_entity_poly.type
_entity_poly.pdbx_seq_one_letter_code
_entity_poly.pdbx_strand_id
1 'polypeptide(L)'
;WQTKAPSGQLIGIIIDMNDDRLNAQDIVKALRTLPQTHSLPILAFANHEEVQTWKLAKDLGIQKIVSRNEFSARTLALFEEITASAIS
;
A
#
# COMPACT_ATOMS: atom_id res chain seq x y z
N TRP A 1 -2.06 -25.50 -14.76
CA TRP A 1 -2.30 -24.07 -14.47
C TRP A 1 -1.10 -23.27 -14.92
N GLN A 2 -1.12 -22.73 -16.13
CA GLN A 2 -0.09 -21.77 -16.55
C GLN A 2 -0.48 -20.41 -15.96
N THR A 3 0.29 -19.93 -14.99
CA THR A 3 0.20 -18.55 -14.49
C THR A 3 0.67 -17.62 -15.59
N LYS A 4 -0.26 -17.17 -16.43
CA LYS A 4 -0.05 -16.03 -17.33
C LYS A 4 0.23 -14.84 -16.43
N ALA A 5 1.46 -14.31 -16.46
CA ALA A 5 1.76 -13.06 -15.77
C ALA A 5 0.74 -12.01 -16.26
N PRO A 6 0.05 -11.30 -15.35
CA PRO A 6 -0.93 -10.31 -15.76
C PRO A 6 -0.23 -9.28 -16.66
N SER A 7 -0.72 -9.14 -17.89
CA SER A 7 -0.20 -8.21 -18.90
C SER A 7 -0.61 -6.75 -18.62
N GLY A 8 -1.03 -6.45 -17.39
CA GLY A 8 -1.47 -5.13 -16.96
C GLY A 8 -0.32 -4.39 -16.28
N GLN A 9 -0.19 -3.10 -16.57
CA GLN A 9 0.71 -2.22 -15.83
C GLN A 9 0.21 -2.11 -14.38
N LEU A 10 1.10 -2.38 -13.42
CA LEU A 10 0.82 -2.11 -12.02
C LEU A 10 0.81 -0.59 -11.80
N ILE A 11 -0.23 -0.09 -11.16
CA ILE A 11 -0.42 1.36 -10.94
C ILE A 11 -0.30 1.77 -9.47
N GLY A 12 -0.34 0.83 -8.53
CA GLY A 12 -0.26 1.09 -7.10
C GLY A 12 -0.37 -0.20 -6.28
N ILE A 13 -0.16 -0.09 -4.98
CA ILE A 13 -0.13 -1.21 -4.04
C ILE A 13 -1.03 -0.88 -2.84
N ILE A 14 -1.79 -1.87 -2.37
CA ILE A 14 -2.58 -1.77 -1.15
C ILE A 14 -2.01 -2.73 -0.12
N ILE A 15 -1.79 -2.26 1.12
CA ILE A 15 -1.24 -3.07 2.21
C ILE A 15 -2.18 -3.01 3.43
N ASP A 16 -2.61 -4.18 3.90
CA ASP A 16 -3.19 -4.34 5.23
C ASP A 16 -2.06 -4.38 6.26
N MET A 17 -2.01 -3.43 7.18
CA MET A 17 -1.00 -3.40 8.24
C MET A 17 -1.50 -4.00 9.57
N ASN A 18 -2.71 -4.57 9.60
CA ASN A 18 -3.28 -5.22 10.78
C ASN A 18 -2.98 -6.72 10.86
N ASP A 19 -2.42 -7.30 9.79
CA ASP A 19 -2.13 -8.73 9.75
C ASP A 19 -0.76 -9.02 10.36
N ASP A 20 -0.75 -9.48 11.61
CA ASP A 20 0.46 -9.86 12.36
C ASP A 20 1.28 -10.97 11.68
N ARG A 21 0.68 -11.70 10.72
CA ARG A 21 1.40 -12.71 9.92
C ARG A 21 2.24 -12.07 8.82
N LEU A 22 1.93 -10.83 8.47
CA LEU A 22 2.64 -10.06 7.46
C LEU A 22 3.58 -9.07 8.14
N ASN A 23 4.88 -9.25 7.96
CA ASN A 23 5.83 -8.20 8.31
C ASN A 23 5.76 -7.09 7.25
N ALA A 24 4.85 -6.13 7.46
CA ALA A 24 4.62 -5.01 6.54
C ALA A 24 5.92 -4.25 6.22
N GLN A 25 6.84 -4.13 7.18
CA GLN A 25 8.13 -3.49 6.96
C GLN A 25 8.99 -4.26 5.96
N ASP A 26 9.11 -5.58 6.10
CA ASP A 26 9.90 -6.40 5.19
C ASP A 26 9.27 -6.44 3.79
N ILE A 27 7.94 -6.50 3.72
CA ILE A 27 7.19 -6.45 2.47
C ILE A 27 7.45 -5.13 1.74
N VAL A 28 7.31 -3.98 2.41
CA VAL A 28 7.54 -2.68 1.78
C VAL A 28 9.00 -2.56 1.33
N LYS A 29 9.97 -2.97 2.16
CA LYS A 29 11.39 -2.99 1.77
C LYS A 29 11.63 -3.83 0.51
N ALA A 30 11.04 -5.03 0.44
CA ALA A 30 11.15 -5.90 -0.72
C ALA A 30 10.50 -5.29 -1.96
N LEU A 31 9.33 -4.66 -1.84
CA LEU A 31 8.68 -3.97 -2.96
C LEU A 31 9.51 -2.80 -3.47
N ARG A 32 10.25 -2.12 -2.59
CA ARG A 32 11.14 -1.01 -2.96
C ARG A 32 12.42 -1.47 -3.66
N THR A 33 12.80 -2.75 -3.61
CA THR A 33 13.99 -3.27 -4.31
C THR A 33 13.69 -3.75 -5.73
N LEU A 34 12.42 -3.98 -6.07
CA LEU A 34 12.00 -4.50 -7.35
C LEU A 34 11.72 -3.37 -8.38
N PRO A 35 12.30 -3.41 -9.59
CA PRO A 35 12.10 -2.36 -10.60
C PRO A 35 10.64 -2.07 -10.94
N GLN A 36 9.77 -3.09 -10.93
CA GLN A 36 8.35 -2.95 -11.26
C GLN A 36 7.48 -2.30 -10.17
N THR A 37 7.97 -2.20 -8.93
CA THR A 37 7.19 -1.73 -7.78
C THR A 37 7.87 -0.60 -6.99
N HIS A 38 9.15 -0.33 -7.22
CA HIS A 38 9.93 0.61 -6.40
C HIS A 38 9.35 2.03 -6.38
N SER A 39 8.77 2.49 -7.49
CA SER A 39 8.16 3.81 -7.64
C SER A 39 6.66 3.83 -7.46
N LEU A 40 6.02 2.67 -7.28
CA LEU A 40 4.56 2.61 -7.16
C LEU A 40 4.10 3.25 -5.85
N PRO A 41 2.99 4.01 -5.88
CA PRO A 41 2.39 4.55 -4.68
C PRO A 41 1.77 3.41 -3.86
N ILE A 42 1.83 3.56 -2.54
CA ILE A 42 1.32 2.57 -1.58
C ILE A 42 0.22 3.23 -0.73
N LEU A 43 -0.96 2.59 -0.71
CA LEU A 43 -2.04 2.87 0.23
C LEU A 43 -2.02 1.81 1.33
N ALA A 44 -1.79 2.23 2.57
CA ALA A 44 -1.94 1.36 3.73
C ALA A 44 -3.25 1.61 4.46
N PHE A 45 -3.75 0.59 5.16
CA PHE A 45 -4.79 0.77 6.15
C PHE A 45 -4.45 0.01 7.44
N ALA A 46 -4.81 0.63 8.56
CA ALA A 46 -4.57 0.10 9.91
C ALA A 46 -5.74 0.43 10.85
N ASN A 47 -5.80 -0.23 11.99
CA ASN A 47 -6.66 0.14 13.10
C ASN A 47 -6.26 1.54 13.58
N HIS A 48 -7.23 2.41 13.81
CA HIS A 48 -6.98 3.81 14.16
C HIS A 48 -6.38 4.00 15.56
N GLU A 49 -6.51 2.99 16.42
CA GLU A 49 -5.98 2.95 17.78
C GLU A 49 -4.48 2.57 17.82
N GLU A 50 -3.96 1.97 16.75
CA GLU A 50 -2.59 1.47 16.68
C GLU A 50 -1.60 2.54 16.21
N VAL A 51 -1.37 3.56 17.04
CA VAL A 51 -0.50 4.70 16.72
C VAL A 51 0.89 4.29 16.21
N GLN A 52 1.45 3.18 16.71
CA GLN A 52 2.76 2.67 16.28
C GLN A 52 2.74 2.20 14.82
N THR A 53 1.68 1.51 14.39
CA THR A 53 1.49 1.05 13.01
C THR A 53 1.43 2.24 12.04
N TRP A 54 0.78 3.33 12.48
CA TRP A 54 0.71 4.57 11.70
C TRP A 54 2.04 5.29 11.58
N LYS A 55 2.83 5.31 12.66
CA LYS A 55 4.18 5.84 12.63
C LYS A 55 5.07 5.03 11.70
N LEU A 56 5.03 3.70 11.82
CA LEU A 56 5.77 2.78 10.96
C LEU A 56 5.46 3.00 9.48
N ALA A 57 4.18 3.14 9.11
CA ALA A 57 3.80 3.41 7.72
C ALA A 57 4.48 4.67 7.14
N LYS A 58 4.51 5.75 7.94
CA LYS A 58 5.18 7.01 7.55
C LYS A 58 6.69 6.82 7.43
N ASP A 59 7.31 6.14 8.39
CA ASP A 59 8.75 5.86 8.38
C ASP A 59 9.17 4.99 7.18
N LEU A 60 8.26 4.15 6.66
CA LEU A 60 8.46 3.34 5.45
C LEU A 60 8.23 4.11 4.14
N GLY A 61 7.85 5.38 4.19
CA GLY A 61 7.54 6.17 3.00
C GLY A 61 6.28 5.67 2.26
N ILE A 62 5.30 5.17 3.01
CA ILE A 62 3.97 4.85 2.45
C ILE A 62 3.26 6.16 2.10
N GLN A 63 2.67 6.21 0.91
CA GLN A 63 2.11 7.44 0.34
C GLN A 63 0.90 7.95 1.15
N LYS A 64 0.04 7.02 1.57
CA LYS A 64 -1.12 7.31 2.40
C LYS A 64 -1.44 6.16 3.32
N ILE A 65 -1.77 6.47 4.57
CA ILE A 65 -2.35 5.54 5.54
C ILE A 65 -3.70 6.07 6.02
N VAL A 66 -4.68 5.18 6.11
CA VAL A 66 -6.04 5.47 6.58
C VAL A 66 -6.50 4.46 7.62
N SER A 67 -7.62 4.75 8.29
CA SER A 67 -8.28 3.76 9.13
C SER A 67 -8.91 2.65 8.29
N ARG A 68 -9.11 1.45 8.87
CA ARG A 68 -9.84 0.36 8.22
C ARG A 68 -11.25 0.77 7.76
N ASN A 69 -11.97 1.53 8.58
CA ASN A 69 -13.33 1.99 8.25
C ASN A 69 -13.32 2.95 7.06
N GLU A 70 -12.36 3.87 7.02
CA GLU A 70 -12.21 4.79 5.89
C GLU A 70 -11.81 4.03 4.62
N PHE A 71 -10.86 3.09 4.73
CA PHE A 71 -10.47 2.24 3.62
C PHE A 71 -11.68 1.50 3.04
N SER A 72 -12.48 0.83 3.87
CA SER A 72 -13.67 0.11 3.42
C SER A 72 -14.73 1.02 2.79
N ALA A 73 -14.87 2.26 3.25
CA ALA A 73 -15.85 3.20 2.72
C ALA A 73 -15.39 3.90 1.44
N ARG A 74 -14.09 4.09 1.24
CA ARG A 74 -13.52 4.99 0.22
C ARG A 74 -12.38 4.37 -0.61
N THR A 75 -12.27 3.04 -0.68
CA THR A 75 -11.14 2.35 -1.34
C THR A 75 -10.83 2.93 -2.73
N LEU A 76 -11.83 3.05 -3.60
CA LEU A 76 -11.64 3.55 -4.96
C LEU A 76 -11.07 4.97 -4.97
N ALA A 77 -11.73 5.90 -4.29
CA ALA A 77 -11.31 7.31 -4.25
C ALA A 77 -9.92 7.49 -3.61
N LEU A 78 -9.61 6.73 -2.55
CA LEU A 78 -8.30 6.76 -1.90
C LEU A 78 -7.19 6.22 -2.82
N PHE A 79 -7.50 5.17 -3.58
CA PHE A 79 -6.54 4.58 -4.50
C PHE A 79 -6.33 5.47 -5.73
N GLU A 80 -7.38 6.07 -6.27
CA GLU A 80 -7.31 7.06 -7.35
C GLU A 80 -6.49 8.28 -6.91
N GLU A 81 -6.68 8.77 -5.68
CA GLU A 81 -5.92 9.90 -5.14
C GLU A 81 -4.40 9.66 -5.17
N ILE A 82 -3.95 8.48 -4.73
CA ILE A 82 -2.52 8.16 -4.68
C ILE A 82 -1.94 7.79 -6.05
N THR A 83 -2.76 7.32 -7.00
CA THR A 83 -2.30 6.89 -8.33
C THR A 83 -2.36 8.00 -9.36
N ALA A 84 -3.35 8.91 -9.29
CA ALA A 84 -3.41 10.09 -10.15
C ALA A 84 -2.28 11.08 -9.84
N SER A 85 -1.91 11.22 -8.56
CA SER A 85 -0.79 12.05 -8.13
C SER A 85 0.58 11.54 -8.61
N ALA A 86 0.68 10.25 -8.96
CA ALA A 86 1.92 9.64 -9.46
C ALA A 86 2.13 9.79 -10.98
N ILE A 87 1.15 10.36 -11.70
CA ILE A 87 1.15 10.53 -13.17
C ILE A 87 1.44 12.00 -13.57
N SER A 88 1.61 12.91 -12.61
CA SER A 88 1.88 14.35 -12.85
C SER A 88 3.36 14.71 -12.80
#